data_AF-Q8ZZL4-F1
#
_entry.id   AF-Q8ZZL4-F1
#
_cell.length_a   1.000
_cell.length_b   1.000
_cell.length_c   1.000
_cell.angle_alpha   90.00
_cell.angle_beta   90.00
_cell.angle_gamma   90.00
#
_symmetry.space_group_name_H-M   'P 1'
#
loop_
_entity.id
_entity.type
_entity.pdbx_description
1 polymer ?
#
loop_
_entity_poly.entity_id
_entity_poly.type
_entity_poly.pdbx_seq_one_letter_code
_entity_poly.pdbx_strand_id
1 'polypeptide(L)'
;MLKEIYTPGHDVFADTLIMHGVVRHLAASGIVEGYVERLGERYKISFEGEPRALADIESVELLLFEIERYVVDGEEPVGRLRKIFDANINISATRSWLAQLSEALVNAELSVFTLDHKAKFREGRTASRRLSTVYLTLSPIYGKYFIENRVAKENKAFGVCHTCFAYLNIGFLYGATTIVIITRDGRRVVQLTPAPRGRISIADLALLQRLTEGYLVRSQEMPTLAYPLYWLSTGETLYATEESLDILVWVTEKRGNFQRVTDAMALDLSRIMEFIAEVKNKTRGWPKFVECLALEGPEILAQLTEVVLFGGDEYTVVRALSTSGKCAEDWRQVDILAEILFTWKLK
;
A
#
# COMPACT_ATOMS: atom_id res chain seq x y z
N MET A 1 25.24 -18.64 5.49
CA MET A 1 25.54 -18.28 4.08
C MET A 1 24.48 -17.28 3.67
N LEU A 2 24.89 -16.11 3.19
CA LEU A 2 23.97 -15.09 2.71
C LEU A 2 23.25 -15.61 1.45
N LYS A 3 21.93 -15.56 1.47
CA LYS A 3 21.07 -15.91 0.34
C LYS A 3 20.57 -14.64 -0.32
N GLU A 4 20.35 -14.73 -1.63
CA GLU A 4 19.84 -13.61 -2.43
C GLU A 4 18.67 -14.08 -3.29
N ILE A 5 17.59 -13.30 -3.29
CA ILE A 5 16.44 -13.49 -4.18
C ILE A 5 16.06 -12.16 -4.83
N TYR A 6 15.35 -12.26 -5.95
CA TYR A 6 14.96 -11.10 -6.76
C TYR A 6 13.47 -11.14 -7.06
N THR A 7 12.79 -10.02 -6.83
CA THR A 7 11.39 -9.91 -7.25
C THR A 7 11.26 -9.99 -8.79
N PRO A 8 10.10 -10.42 -9.31
CA PRO A 8 9.96 -10.83 -10.72
C PRO A 8 10.13 -9.72 -11.77
N GLY A 9 9.95 -8.44 -11.42
CA GLY A 9 9.91 -7.32 -12.34
C GLY A 9 8.61 -7.25 -13.14
N HIS A 10 7.47 -7.32 -12.45
CA HIS A 10 6.14 -7.11 -13.00
C HIS A 10 5.90 -5.63 -13.27
N ASP A 11 5.95 -4.84 -12.20
CA ASP A 11 5.86 -3.38 -12.13
C ASP A 11 6.19 -2.95 -10.70
N VAL A 12 6.52 -1.66 -10.50
CA VAL A 12 6.94 -1.17 -9.18
C VAL A 12 5.91 -1.41 -8.06
N PHE A 13 4.60 -1.36 -8.34
CA PHE A 13 3.58 -1.57 -7.31
C PHE A 13 3.49 -3.05 -6.94
N ALA A 14 3.38 -3.91 -7.94
CA ALA A 14 3.33 -5.36 -7.75
C ALA A 14 4.60 -5.87 -7.05
N ASP A 15 5.78 -5.47 -7.50
CA ASP A 15 7.05 -5.89 -6.92
C ASP A 15 7.25 -5.35 -5.50
N THR A 16 6.73 -4.15 -5.18
CA THR A 16 6.76 -3.61 -3.80
C THR A 16 5.87 -4.44 -2.88
N LEU A 17 4.68 -4.83 -3.33
CA LEU A 17 3.83 -5.75 -2.57
C LEU A 17 4.53 -7.11 -2.41
N ILE A 18 5.08 -7.71 -3.46
CA ILE A 18 5.84 -8.98 -3.35
C ILE A 18 6.98 -8.84 -2.34
N MET A 19 7.75 -7.76 -2.41
CA MET A 19 8.83 -7.47 -1.47
C MET A 19 8.32 -7.45 -0.02
N HIS A 20 7.22 -6.74 0.25
CA HIS A 20 6.61 -6.75 1.57
C HIS A 20 6.12 -8.15 1.99
N GLY A 21 5.55 -8.92 1.06
CA GLY A 21 5.16 -10.29 1.33
C GLY A 21 6.33 -11.15 1.78
N VAL A 22 7.46 -11.03 1.08
CA VAL A 22 8.70 -11.75 1.39
C VAL A 22 9.27 -11.30 2.73
N VAL A 23 9.40 -9.99 2.97
CA VAL A 23 9.89 -9.44 4.24
C VAL A 23 9.03 -9.94 5.41
N ARG A 24 7.70 -9.96 5.25
CA ARG A 24 6.80 -10.47 6.28
C ARG A 24 7.04 -11.94 6.57
N HIS A 25 7.25 -12.75 5.53
CA HIS A 25 7.55 -14.17 5.68
C HIS A 25 8.90 -14.41 6.37
N LEU A 26 9.95 -13.68 5.98
CA LEU A 26 11.26 -13.76 6.60
C LEU A 26 11.19 -13.37 8.09
N ALA A 27 10.59 -12.22 8.40
CA ALA A 27 10.43 -11.76 9.77
C ALA A 27 9.62 -12.74 10.63
N ALA A 28 8.54 -13.31 10.09
CA ALA A 28 7.76 -14.34 10.78
C ALA A 28 8.53 -15.65 10.94
N SER A 29 9.56 -15.92 10.14
CA SER A 29 10.49 -17.03 10.31
C SER A 29 11.63 -16.73 11.30
N GLY A 30 11.63 -15.55 11.93
CA GLY A 30 12.71 -15.11 12.80
C GLY A 30 13.94 -14.58 12.06
N ILE A 31 13.83 -14.35 10.74
CA ILE A 31 14.91 -13.83 9.90
C ILE A 31 14.70 -12.33 9.72
N VAL A 32 15.45 -11.56 10.52
CA VAL A 32 15.45 -10.09 10.47
C VAL A 32 16.79 -9.49 10.05
N GLU A 33 17.85 -10.32 10.05
CA GLU A 33 19.17 -9.96 9.56
C GLU A 33 19.21 -10.01 8.03
N GLY A 34 19.53 -8.87 7.42
CA GLY A 34 19.57 -8.73 5.96
C GLY A 34 19.09 -7.38 5.49
N TYR A 35 19.02 -7.22 4.17
CA TYR A 35 18.62 -5.96 3.55
C TYR A 35 17.81 -6.17 2.27
N VAL A 36 17.06 -5.14 1.94
CA VAL A 36 16.31 -4.99 0.69
C VAL A 36 16.91 -3.80 -0.07
N GLU A 37 17.14 -3.96 -1.36
CA GLU A 37 17.69 -2.93 -2.23
C GLU A 37 16.86 -2.86 -3.51
N ARG A 38 16.42 -1.66 -3.88
CA ARG A 38 15.64 -1.44 -5.10
C ARG A 38 16.56 -1.39 -6.33
N LEU A 39 16.23 -2.17 -7.34
CA LEU A 39 16.90 -2.27 -8.64
C LEU A 39 15.91 -1.94 -9.75
N GLY A 40 15.66 -0.64 -9.97
CA GLY A 40 14.65 -0.16 -10.90
C GLY A 40 13.22 -0.48 -10.41
N GLU A 41 12.53 -1.36 -11.11
CA GLU A 41 11.19 -1.85 -10.73
C GLU A 41 11.23 -3.12 -9.86
N ARG A 42 12.43 -3.66 -9.59
CA ARG A 42 12.64 -4.89 -8.82
C ARG A 42 13.27 -4.60 -7.47
N TYR A 43 13.28 -5.61 -6.62
CA TYR A 43 14.03 -5.62 -5.37
C TYR A 43 14.96 -6.82 -5.31
N LYS A 44 16.18 -6.58 -4.86
CA LYS A 44 17.11 -7.60 -4.37
C LYS A 44 16.90 -7.73 -2.86
N ILE A 45 16.67 -8.95 -2.38
CA ILE A 45 16.49 -9.23 -0.95
C ILE A 45 17.58 -10.20 -0.53
N SER A 46 18.43 -9.78 0.41
CA SER A 46 19.57 -10.54 0.92
C SER A 46 19.38 -10.84 2.39
N PHE A 47 19.49 -12.10 2.80
CA PHE A 47 19.21 -12.54 4.18
C PHE A 47 20.00 -13.78 4.56
N GLU A 48 20.13 -14.02 5.86
CA GLU A 48 20.77 -15.23 6.40
C GLU A 48 19.74 -16.15 7.06
N GLY A 49 19.84 -17.45 6.78
CA GLY A 49 18.99 -18.48 7.39
C GLY A 49 18.09 -19.24 6.41
N GLU A 50 17.35 -20.19 6.98
CA GLU A 50 16.36 -21.00 6.29
C GLU A 50 14.96 -20.55 6.73
N PRO A 51 14.18 -19.89 5.86
CA PRO A 51 12.81 -19.52 6.19
C PRO A 51 11.96 -20.80 6.32
N ARG A 52 10.94 -20.73 7.16
CA ARG A 52 9.93 -21.81 7.25
C ARG A 52 9.15 -21.92 5.94
N ALA A 53 8.37 -22.98 5.76
CA ALA A 53 7.40 -22.95 4.67
C ALA A 53 6.37 -21.86 4.94
N LEU A 54 5.88 -21.18 3.89
CA LEU A 54 4.92 -20.08 4.07
C LEU A 54 3.65 -20.55 4.78
N ALA A 55 3.23 -21.78 4.50
CA ALA A 55 2.06 -22.42 5.11
C ALA A 55 2.20 -22.62 6.63
N ASP A 56 3.43 -22.76 7.15
CA ASP A 56 3.72 -23.01 8.58
C ASP A 56 3.86 -21.70 9.39
N ILE A 57 3.58 -20.56 8.75
CA ILE A 57 3.55 -19.27 9.42
C ILE A 57 2.17 -19.09 10.04
N GLU A 58 2.09 -18.95 11.37
CA GLU A 58 0.84 -18.78 12.13
C GLU A 58 -0.14 -17.78 11.49
N SER A 59 0.37 -16.63 11.03
CA SER A 59 -0.48 -15.61 10.40
C SER A 59 -1.04 -15.98 9.03
N VAL A 60 -0.41 -16.94 8.35
CA VAL A 60 -0.87 -17.56 7.10
C VAL A 60 -1.85 -18.70 7.41
N GLU A 61 -1.57 -19.51 8.43
CA GLU A 61 -2.50 -20.55 8.92
C GLU A 61 -3.86 -19.93 9.30
N LEU A 62 -3.83 -18.82 10.06
CA LEU A 62 -5.04 -18.07 10.41
C LEU A 62 -5.77 -17.53 9.18
N LEU A 63 -5.03 -17.05 8.17
CA LEU A 63 -5.64 -16.56 6.92
C LEU A 63 -6.27 -17.71 6.13
N LEU A 64 -5.63 -18.87 6.05
CA LEU A 64 -6.18 -20.06 5.42
C LEU A 64 -7.49 -20.50 6.10
N PHE A 65 -7.51 -20.50 7.44
CA PHE A 65 -8.70 -20.78 8.23
C PHE A 65 -9.82 -19.76 7.98
N GLU A 66 -9.52 -18.45 7.93
CA GLU A 66 -10.48 -17.40 7.58
C GLU A 66 -11.05 -17.62 6.17
N ILE A 67 -10.21 -17.99 5.20
CA ILE A 67 -10.64 -18.29 3.82
C ILE A 67 -11.56 -19.50 3.78
N GLU A 68 -11.22 -20.57 4.50
CA GLU A 68 -12.03 -21.80 4.55
C GLU A 68 -13.43 -21.51 5.08
N ARG A 69 -13.55 -20.83 6.23
CA ARG A 69 -14.85 -20.45 6.81
C ARG A 69 -15.71 -19.61 5.86
N TYR A 70 -15.10 -18.69 5.11
CA TYR A 70 -15.83 -17.90 4.13
C TYR A 70 -16.25 -18.71 2.89
N VAL A 71 -15.31 -19.45 2.30
CA VAL A 71 -15.51 -20.13 1.02
C VAL A 71 -16.40 -21.36 1.18
N VAL A 72 -16.18 -22.15 2.23
CA VAL A 72 -16.85 -23.43 2.51
C VAL A 72 -18.09 -23.21 3.36
N ASP A 73 -17.97 -22.56 4.53
CA ASP A 73 -19.06 -22.45 5.50
C ASP A 73 -19.99 -21.25 5.21
N GLY A 74 -19.56 -20.33 4.36
CA GLY A 74 -20.34 -19.14 3.98
C GLY A 74 -20.42 -18.08 5.07
N GLU A 75 -19.49 -18.09 6.02
CA GLU A 75 -19.43 -17.11 7.09
C GLU A 75 -19.05 -15.70 6.60
N GLU A 76 -19.32 -14.69 7.42
CA GLU A 76 -18.90 -13.31 7.15
C GLU A 76 -17.36 -13.15 7.24
N PRO A 77 -16.75 -12.33 6.37
CA PRO A 77 -15.31 -12.11 6.41
C PRO A 77 -14.92 -11.33 7.67
N VAL A 78 -13.99 -11.90 8.44
CA VAL A 78 -13.42 -11.32 9.65
C VAL A 78 -11.91 -11.12 9.49
N GLY A 79 -11.28 -10.49 10.47
CA GLY A 79 -9.81 -10.43 10.55
C GLY A 79 -9.15 -9.83 9.31
N ARG A 80 -8.16 -10.54 8.77
CA ARG A 80 -7.38 -10.08 7.60
C ARG A 80 -8.16 -10.21 6.32
N LEU A 81 -9.00 -11.23 6.23
CA LEU A 81 -9.90 -11.41 5.11
C LEU A 81 -10.79 -10.17 4.91
N ARG A 82 -11.25 -9.53 5.99
CA ARG A 82 -12.05 -8.31 5.90
C ARG A 82 -11.37 -7.20 5.10
N LYS A 83 -10.05 -7.02 5.24
CA LYS A 83 -9.27 -6.04 4.45
C LYS A 83 -9.31 -6.35 2.95
N ILE A 84 -9.23 -7.63 2.56
CA ILE A 84 -9.37 -8.04 1.15
C ILE A 84 -10.78 -7.69 0.64
N PHE A 85 -11.83 -7.98 1.41
CA PHE A 85 -13.20 -7.58 1.04
C PHE A 85 -13.36 -6.07 0.94
N ASP A 86 -12.70 -5.36 1.85
CA ASP A 86 -12.80 -3.93 1.92
C ASP A 86 -12.00 -3.21 0.82
N ALA A 87 -10.95 -3.84 0.32
CA ALA A 87 -10.21 -3.35 -0.83
C ALA A 87 -10.74 -3.86 -2.16
N ASN A 88 -11.41 -5.02 -2.15
CA ASN A 88 -11.89 -5.65 -3.37
C ASN A 88 -13.20 -5.01 -3.79
N ILE A 89 -13.09 -4.12 -4.76
CA ILE A 89 -14.23 -3.53 -5.45
C ILE A 89 -15.02 -4.57 -6.28
N ASN A 90 -14.43 -5.74 -6.61
CA ASN A 90 -15.10 -6.83 -7.34
C ASN A 90 -15.53 -8.00 -6.45
N ILE A 91 -16.63 -7.83 -5.71
CA ILE A 91 -17.16 -8.85 -4.80
C ILE A 91 -17.42 -10.19 -5.51
N SER A 92 -17.92 -10.20 -6.76
CA SER A 92 -18.25 -11.44 -7.47
C SER A 92 -17.02 -12.29 -7.84
N ALA A 93 -15.85 -11.67 -7.98
CA ALA A 93 -14.60 -12.37 -8.22
C ALA A 93 -13.93 -12.88 -6.93
N THR A 94 -14.39 -12.45 -5.75
CA THR A 94 -13.71 -12.71 -4.48
C THR A 94 -13.57 -14.20 -4.18
N ARG A 95 -14.62 -15.02 -4.38
CA ARG A 95 -14.52 -16.47 -4.13
C ARG A 95 -13.44 -17.14 -4.97
N SER A 96 -13.33 -16.78 -6.25
CA SER A 96 -12.30 -17.32 -7.14
C SER A 96 -10.90 -16.83 -6.78
N TRP A 97 -10.77 -15.56 -6.36
CA TRP A 97 -9.51 -15.02 -5.82
C TRP A 97 -9.10 -15.81 -4.58
N LEU A 98 -9.97 -15.96 -3.59
CA LEU A 98 -9.66 -16.63 -2.33
C LEU A 98 -9.30 -18.11 -2.51
N ALA A 99 -9.98 -18.81 -3.42
CA ALA A 99 -9.63 -20.20 -3.75
C ALA A 99 -8.20 -20.28 -4.35
N GLN A 100 -7.86 -19.40 -5.30
CA GLN A 100 -6.50 -19.32 -5.85
C GLN A 100 -5.47 -18.90 -4.81
N LEU A 101 -5.85 -18.03 -3.87
CA LEU A 101 -4.97 -17.56 -2.80
C LEU A 101 -4.67 -18.69 -1.82
N SER A 102 -5.68 -19.47 -1.41
CA SER A 102 -5.49 -20.63 -0.53
C SER A 102 -4.51 -21.63 -1.14
N GLU A 103 -4.72 -22.02 -2.40
CA GLU A 103 -3.79 -22.90 -3.13
C GLU A 103 -2.38 -22.29 -3.25
N ALA A 104 -2.29 -20.99 -3.53
CA ALA A 104 -1.02 -20.30 -3.65
C ALA A 104 -0.23 -20.23 -2.34
N LEU A 105 -0.90 -19.99 -1.20
CA LEU A 105 -0.27 -19.91 0.12
C LEU A 105 0.37 -21.24 0.54
N VAL A 106 -0.28 -22.36 0.20
CA VAL A 106 0.22 -23.71 0.51
C VAL A 106 1.46 -24.07 -0.32
N ASN A 107 1.51 -23.62 -1.58
CA ASN A 107 2.53 -24.04 -2.54
C ASN A 107 3.63 -23.00 -2.80
N ALA A 108 3.65 -21.87 -2.07
CA ALA A 108 4.59 -20.79 -2.32
C ALA A 108 6.01 -21.10 -1.81
N GLU A 109 6.99 -21.00 -2.70
CA GLU A 109 8.40 -21.23 -2.39
C GLU A 109 9.27 -20.03 -2.78
N LEU A 110 10.11 -19.52 -1.88
CA LEU A 110 11.00 -18.37 -2.16
C LEU A 110 12.05 -18.66 -3.24
N SER A 111 12.43 -19.93 -3.41
CA SER A 111 13.45 -20.38 -4.37
C SER A 111 13.15 -20.00 -5.82
N VAL A 112 11.89 -19.74 -6.15
CA VAL A 112 11.47 -19.35 -7.50
C VAL A 112 11.92 -17.93 -7.87
N PHE A 113 12.14 -17.06 -6.87
CA PHE A 113 12.45 -15.64 -7.07
C PHE A 113 13.90 -15.44 -7.54
N THR A 114 14.04 -15.46 -8.85
CA THR A 114 15.28 -15.41 -9.62
C THR A 114 15.22 -14.26 -10.62
N LEU A 115 16.37 -13.80 -11.13
CA LEU A 115 16.43 -12.69 -12.09
C LEU A 115 15.59 -12.96 -13.36
N ASP A 116 15.50 -14.20 -13.81
CA ASP A 116 14.76 -14.62 -15.00
C ASP A 116 13.34 -15.14 -14.72
N HIS A 117 12.84 -15.01 -13.48
CA HIS A 117 11.54 -15.55 -13.02
C HIS A 117 10.39 -15.30 -14.00
N LYS A 118 10.12 -14.02 -14.33
CA LYS A 118 9.01 -13.62 -15.21
C LYS A 118 9.04 -14.32 -16.57
N ALA A 119 10.23 -14.50 -17.14
CA ALA A 119 10.42 -15.20 -18.40
C ALA A 119 10.23 -16.73 -18.24
N LYS A 120 10.80 -17.31 -17.18
CA LYS A 120 10.69 -18.75 -16.87
C LYS A 120 9.25 -19.20 -16.68
N PHE A 121 8.44 -18.41 -15.97
CA PHE A 121 7.03 -18.70 -15.71
C PHE A 121 6.07 -18.16 -16.78
N ARG A 122 6.59 -17.44 -17.79
CA ARG A 122 5.83 -16.83 -18.89
C ARG A 122 4.68 -15.95 -18.38
N GLU A 123 4.97 -15.19 -17.33
CA GLU A 123 4.00 -14.30 -16.68
C GLU A 123 3.75 -13.04 -17.54
N GLY A 124 2.61 -12.38 -17.30
CA GLY A 124 2.22 -11.18 -18.03
C GLY A 124 0.82 -11.28 -18.63
N ARG A 125 0.56 -10.51 -19.70
CA ARG A 125 -0.74 -10.49 -20.39
C ARG A 125 -0.90 -11.72 -21.29
N THR A 126 -1.28 -12.84 -20.68
CA THR A 126 -1.45 -14.13 -21.36
C THR A 126 -2.73 -14.82 -20.92
N ALA A 127 -3.35 -15.57 -21.83
CA ALA A 127 -4.55 -16.36 -21.56
C ALA A 127 -4.18 -17.75 -21.02
N SER A 128 -3.39 -17.80 -19.94
CA SER A 128 -2.98 -19.04 -19.29
C SER A 128 -3.91 -19.39 -18.14
N ARG A 129 -4.39 -20.63 -18.08
CA ARG A 129 -5.13 -21.16 -16.91
C ARG A 129 -4.21 -21.52 -15.73
N ARG A 130 -2.89 -21.57 -15.96
CA ARG A 130 -1.89 -21.90 -14.93
C ARG A 130 -1.41 -20.68 -14.14
N LEU A 131 -1.88 -19.50 -14.51
CA LEU A 131 -1.50 -18.24 -13.86
C LEU A 131 -2.70 -17.66 -13.14
N SER A 132 -2.46 -17.15 -11.95
CA SER A 132 -3.45 -16.42 -11.17
C SER A 132 -3.64 -15.02 -11.73
N THR A 133 -4.90 -14.60 -11.87
CA THR A 133 -5.21 -13.26 -12.36
C THR A 133 -4.90 -12.22 -11.28
N VAL A 134 -4.12 -11.21 -11.62
CA VAL A 134 -3.86 -10.06 -10.76
C VAL A 134 -4.92 -8.98 -11.03
N TYR A 135 -5.57 -8.50 -9.97
CA TYR A 135 -6.59 -7.45 -10.05
C TYR A 135 -5.97 -6.06 -9.83
N LEU A 136 -6.71 -5.00 -10.19
CA LEU A 136 -6.25 -3.60 -10.06
C LEU A 136 -5.80 -3.24 -8.64
N THR A 137 -6.39 -3.87 -7.62
CA THR A 137 -5.99 -3.68 -6.22
C THR A 137 -4.54 -4.10 -5.96
N LEU A 138 -4.03 -5.11 -6.68
CA LEU A 138 -2.67 -5.65 -6.52
C LEU A 138 -1.66 -5.11 -7.55
N SER A 139 -2.13 -4.65 -8.71
CA SER A 139 -1.31 -3.96 -9.72
C SER A 139 -2.16 -2.92 -10.43
N PRO A 140 -2.03 -1.62 -10.10
CA PRO A 140 -2.83 -0.57 -10.72
C PRO A 140 -2.50 -0.36 -12.21
N ILE A 141 -1.30 -0.74 -12.66
CA ILE A 141 -0.85 -0.52 -14.05
C ILE A 141 -1.33 -1.64 -14.97
N TYR A 142 -1.15 -2.89 -14.54
CA TYR A 142 -1.39 -4.06 -15.40
C TYR A 142 -2.55 -4.93 -14.97
N GLY A 143 -3.08 -4.75 -13.76
CA GLY A 143 -4.17 -5.54 -13.21
C GLY A 143 -5.40 -5.59 -14.11
N LYS A 144 -6.15 -6.69 -14.02
CA LYS A 144 -7.38 -6.90 -14.78
C LYS A 144 -8.45 -5.92 -14.33
N TYR A 145 -8.98 -5.15 -15.29
CA TYR A 145 -10.18 -4.34 -15.12
C TYR A 145 -11.45 -5.17 -15.40
N PHE A 146 -12.60 -4.80 -14.81
CA PHE A 146 -13.89 -5.41 -15.12
C PHE A 146 -14.74 -4.41 -15.95
N ILE A 147 -15.05 -4.77 -17.20
CA ILE A 147 -16.01 -4.05 -18.06
C ILE A 147 -17.04 -5.10 -18.51
N GLU A 148 -18.29 -4.96 -18.08
CA GLU A 148 -19.37 -5.91 -18.45
C GLU A 148 -19.84 -5.79 -19.91
N ASN A 149 -19.46 -4.73 -20.62
CA ASN A 149 -19.89 -4.52 -22.00
C ASN A 149 -18.97 -5.22 -23.02
N ARG A 150 -19.60 -6.07 -23.82
CA ARG A 150 -19.07 -7.04 -24.78
C ARG A 150 -18.32 -6.44 -25.99
N VAL A 151 -17.27 -5.63 -25.83
CA VAL A 151 -16.24 -5.46 -26.88
C VAL A 151 -14.89 -5.11 -26.25
N ALA A 152 -14.20 -6.10 -25.69
CA ALA A 152 -12.77 -6.01 -25.43
C ALA A 152 -12.15 -7.41 -25.54
N LYS A 153 -12.23 -8.01 -26.74
CA LYS A 153 -11.59 -9.29 -27.06
C LYS A 153 -10.05 -9.26 -26.94
N GLU A 154 -9.44 -8.11 -26.64
CA GLU A 154 -8.00 -7.91 -26.67
C GLU A 154 -7.30 -7.74 -25.32
N ASN A 155 -8.02 -7.62 -24.19
CA ASN A 155 -7.36 -7.48 -22.89
C ASN A 155 -7.21 -8.83 -22.18
N LYS A 156 -6.16 -9.56 -22.56
CA LYS A 156 -5.66 -10.70 -21.78
C LYS A 156 -5.35 -10.21 -20.37
N ALA A 157 -5.89 -10.91 -19.38
CA ALA A 157 -5.62 -10.61 -17.97
C ALA A 157 -4.12 -10.69 -17.70
N PHE A 158 -3.62 -9.83 -16.82
CA PHE A 158 -2.27 -9.98 -16.29
C PHE A 158 -2.26 -11.15 -15.30
N GLY A 159 -1.50 -12.17 -15.66
CA GLY A 159 -1.37 -13.40 -14.89
C GLY A 159 0.02 -13.55 -14.30
N VAL A 160 0.09 -14.04 -13.06
CA VAL A 160 1.34 -14.36 -12.34
C VAL A 160 1.29 -15.79 -11.81
N CYS A 161 2.44 -16.38 -11.48
CA CYS A 161 2.53 -17.70 -10.88
C CYS A 161 1.95 -17.70 -9.45
N HIS A 162 1.70 -18.89 -8.91
CA HIS A 162 1.14 -19.05 -7.57
C HIS A 162 2.01 -18.36 -6.50
N THR A 163 3.33 -18.50 -6.55
CA THR A 163 4.22 -17.86 -5.58
C THR A 163 4.10 -16.33 -5.63
N CYS A 164 4.16 -15.72 -6.82
CA CYS A 164 3.95 -14.28 -6.98
C CYS A 164 2.59 -13.85 -6.43
N PHE A 165 1.54 -14.62 -6.72
CA PHE A 165 0.20 -14.33 -6.24
C PHE A 165 0.09 -14.39 -4.71
N ALA A 166 0.71 -15.39 -4.07
CA ALA A 166 0.76 -15.51 -2.61
C ALA A 166 1.45 -14.29 -2.00
N TYR A 167 2.68 -13.98 -2.44
CA TYR A 167 3.44 -12.86 -1.87
C TYR A 167 2.86 -11.49 -2.19
N LEU A 168 2.20 -11.31 -3.34
CA LEU A 168 1.40 -10.10 -3.63
C LEU A 168 0.31 -9.89 -2.57
N ASN A 169 -0.42 -10.95 -2.22
CA ASN A 169 -1.52 -10.87 -1.27
C ASN A 169 -1.04 -10.71 0.18
N ILE A 170 0.02 -11.40 0.58
CA ILE A 170 0.65 -11.17 1.89
C ILE A 170 1.19 -9.74 1.95
N GLY A 171 1.89 -9.29 0.92
CA GLY A 171 2.33 -7.90 0.78
C GLY A 171 1.21 -6.89 0.87
N PHE A 172 0.09 -7.16 0.23
CA PHE A 172 -1.10 -6.34 0.31
C PHE A 172 -1.69 -6.27 1.73
N LEU A 173 -1.77 -7.42 2.42
CA LEU A 173 -2.32 -7.49 3.77
C LEU A 173 -1.44 -6.76 4.79
N TYR A 174 -0.11 -6.89 4.69
CA TYR A 174 0.82 -6.40 5.70
C TYR A 174 1.58 -5.14 5.32
N GLY A 175 1.82 -4.91 4.03
CA GLY A 175 2.62 -3.81 3.50
C GLY A 175 1.82 -2.66 2.89
N ALA A 176 0.49 -2.74 2.81
CA ALA A 176 -0.32 -1.69 2.18
C ALA A 176 -1.48 -1.23 3.05
N THR A 177 -1.54 0.06 3.37
CA THR A 177 -2.69 0.69 4.03
C THR A 177 -3.86 0.76 3.07
N THR A 178 -5.05 0.35 3.51
CA THR A 178 -6.28 0.46 2.74
C THR A 178 -7.20 1.53 3.33
N ILE A 179 -7.52 2.58 2.57
CA ILE A 179 -8.53 3.57 2.95
C ILE A 179 -9.74 3.42 2.03
N VAL A 180 -10.86 3.01 2.60
CA VAL A 180 -12.13 2.86 1.91
C VAL A 180 -12.96 4.12 2.08
N ILE A 181 -13.44 4.65 0.96
CA ILE A 181 -14.37 5.77 0.91
C ILE A 181 -15.68 5.28 0.32
N ILE A 182 -16.73 5.37 1.12
CA ILE A 182 -18.08 5.01 0.70
C ILE A 182 -18.79 6.28 0.27
N THR A 183 -19.10 6.38 -1.02
CA THR A 183 -19.86 7.48 -1.60
C THR A 183 -21.28 7.02 -1.94
N ARG A 184 -22.18 7.96 -2.25
CA ARG A 184 -23.53 7.61 -2.72
C ARG A 184 -23.50 6.83 -4.03
N ASP A 185 -22.52 7.10 -4.89
CA ASP A 185 -22.43 6.58 -6.25
C ASP A 185 -21.53 5.34 -6.39
N GLY A 186 -20.89 4.92 -5.29
CA GLY A 186 -20.05 3.73 -5.28
C GLY A 186 -19.00 3.69 -4.19
N ARG A 187 -17.89 3.01 -4.51
CA ARG A 187 -16.77 2.79 -3.58
C ARG A 187 -15.48 3.27 -4.23
N ARG A 188 -14.71 4.06 -3.49
CA ARG A 188 -13.33 4.42 -3.83
C ARG A 188 -12.41 3.80 -2.78
N VAL A 189 -11.32 3.19 -3.22
CA VAL A 189 -10.34 2.55 -2.36
C VAL A 189 -8.98 3.14 -2.68
N VAL A 190 -8.38 3.78 -1.70
CA VAL A 190 -7.00 4.28 -1.76
C VAL A 190 -6.10 3.28 -1.09
N GLN A 191 -5.00 2.98 -1.74
CA GLN A 191 -3.96 2.09 -1.24
C GLN A 191 -2.66 2.89 -1.13
N LEU A 192 -1.93 2.66 -0.04
CA LEU A 192 -0.63 3.27 0.19
C LEU A 192 0.37 2.21 0.64
N THR A 193 1.54 2.14 0.02
CA THR A 193 2.61 1.21 0.42
C THR A 193 3.98 1.89 0.36
N PRO A 194 4.81 1.81 1.41
CA PRO A 194 6.17 2.34 1.38
C PRO A 194 7.05 1.51 0.44
N ALA A 195 7.90 2.16 -0.33
CA ALA A 195 8.81 1.53 -1.27
C ALA A 195 10.23 2.07 -1.04
N PRO A 196 11.21 1.25 -0.65
CA PRO A 196 12.59 1.69 -0.51
C PRO A 196 13.12 2.28 -1.82
N ARG A 197 13.80 3.44 -1.75
CA ARG A 197 14.61 3.94 -2.87
C ARG A 197 16.03 3.40 -2.80
N GLY A 198 16.56 3.32 -1.58
CA GLY A 198 17.90 2.82 -1.29
C GLY A 198 17.90 1.41 -0.72
N ARG A 199 18.98 1.10 0.00
CA ARG A 199 19.12 -0.11 0.79
C ARG A 199 18.48 0.13 2.15
N ILE A 200 17.68 -0.81 2.64
CA ILE A 200 17.06 -0.76 3.96
C ILE A 200 17.12 -2.13 4.63
N SER A 201 17.21 -2.18 5.95
CA SER A 201 17.23 -3.44 6.67
C SER A 201 15.86 -4.16 6.60
N ILE A 202 15.88 -5.50 6.69
CA ILE A 202 14.63 -6.28 6.76
C ILE A 202 13.86 -5.93 8.04
N ALA A 203 14.57 -5.69 9.15
CA ALA A 203 13.98 -5.30 10.42
C ALA A 203 13.18 -3.99 10.30
N ASP A 204 13.76 -2.94 9.71
CA ASP A 204 13.10 -1.64 9.57
C ASP A 204 11.88 -1.74 8.65
N LEU A 205 11.98 -2.51 7.56
CA LEU A 205 10.81 -2.75 6.71
C LEU A 205 9.71 -3.53 7.43
N ALA A 206 10.05 -4.52 8.24
CA ALA A 206 9.08 -5.26 9.03
C ALA A 206 8.41 -4.38 10.10
N LEU A 207 9.14 -3.39 10.65
CA LEU A 207 8.57 -2.38 11.54
C LEU A 207 7.63 -1.43 10.79
N LEU A 208 8.02 -0.94 9.60
CA LEU A 208 7.17 -0.11 8.76
C LEU A 208 5.86 -0.81 8.38
N GLN A 209 5.88 -2.13 8.18
CA GLN A 209 4.67 -2.92 7.90
C GLN A 209 3.60 -2.79 8.99
N ARG A 210 4.00 -2.61 10.26
CA ARG A 210 3.05 -2.42 11.37
C ARG A 210 2.18 -1.17 11.17
N LEU A 211 2.71 -0.14 10.51
CA LEU A 211 1.97 1.09 10.18
C LEU A 211 0.98 0.87 9.03
N THR A 212 1.26 -0.09 8.15
CA THR A 212 0.50 -0.33 6.91
C THR A 212 -0.54 -1.44 6.99
N GLU A 213 -0.57 -2.18 8.10
CA GLU A 213 -1.53 -3.27 8.29
C GLU A 213 -2.97 -2.79 8.41
N GLY A 214 -3.17 -1.56 8.89
CA GLY A 214 -4.46 -0.97 9.12
C GLY A 214 -5.32 -0.82 7.86
N TYR A 215 -6.62 -0.75 8.08
CA TYR A 215 -7.55 -0.20 7.11
C TYR A 215 -8.48 0.80 7.79
N LEU A 216 -8.93 1.78 7.03
CA LEU A 216 -9.79 2.86 7.50
C LEU A 216 -11.02 2.95 6.61
N VAL A 217 -12.19 3.18 7.19
CA VAL A 217 -13.42 3.47 6.45
C VAL A 217 -13.81 4.92 6.71
N ARG A 218 -14.01 5.69 5.65
CA ARG A 218 -14.39 7.10 5.70
C ARG A 218 -15.58 7.37 4.78
N SER A 219 -16.32 8.42 5.11
CA SER A 219 -17.40 8.97 4.27
C SER A 219 -16.93 10.16 3.43
N GLN A 220 -15.93 10.90 3.90
CA GLN A 220 -15.40 12.09 3.23
C GLN A 220 -14.24 11.73 2.30
N GLU A 221 -14.35 12.19 1.05
CA GLU A 221 -13.30 12.08 0.04
C GLU A 221 -12.27 13.20 0.20
N MET A 222 -11.01 12.86 -0.08
CA MET A 222 -9.90 13.81 -0.17
C MET A 222 -9.20 13.67 -1.53
N PRO A 223 -8.51 14.73 -2.01
CA PRO A 223 -7.59 14.62 -3.13
C PRO A 223 -6.51 13.57 -2.87
N THR A 224 -6.05 12.91 -3.93
CA THR A 224 -5.10 11.78 -3.81
C THR A 224 -3.80 12.15 -3.10
N LEU A 225 -3.32 13.38 -3.31
CA LEU A 225 -2.12 13.90 -2.65
C LEU A 225 -2.26 14.07 -1.13
N ALA A 226 -3.48 14.20 -0.59
CA ALA A 226 -3.69 14.41 0.84
C ALA A 226 -3.55 13.12 1.68
N TYR A 227 -3.75 11.94 1.09
CA TYR A 227 -3.81 10.68 1.85
C TYR A 227 -2.50 10.31 2.56
N PRO A 228 -1.30 10.44 1.97
CA PRO A 228 -0.06 10.15 2.65
C PRO A 228 0.12 10.97 3.93
N LEU A 229 -0.05 12.29 3.83
CA LEU A 229 0.06 13.20 4.97
C LEU A 229 -1.01 12.88 6.02
N TYR A 230 -2.26 12.68 5.61
CA TYR A 230 -3.35 12.28 6.50
C TYR A 230 -3.05 10.98 7.27
N TRP A 231 -2.68 9.92 6.55
CA TRP A 231 -2.45 8.59 7.11
C TRP A 231 -1.31 8.61 8.13
N LEU A 232 -0.17 9.19 7.78
CA LEU A 232 0.99 9.26 8.67
C LEU A 232 0.76 10.18 9.87
N SER A 233 -0.03 11.23 9.70
CA SER A 233 -0.30 12.20 10.77
C SER A 233 -1.21 11.64 11.85
N THR A 234 -2.24 10.89 11.44
CA THR A 234 -3.22 10.29 12.36
C THR A 234 -2.70 9.01 13.03
N GLY A 235 -1.72 8.34 12.43
CA GLY A 235 -1.01 7.22 13.05
C GLY A 235 0.10 7.65 14.02
N GLU A 236 0.67 6.65 14.71
CA GLU A 236 1.98 6.82 15.35
C GLU A 236 3.03 6.94 14.24
N THR A 237 3.66 8.11 14.13
CA THR A 237 4.76 8.30 13.18
C THR A 237 6.02 7.84 13.88
N LEU A 238 6.48 6.65 13.56
CA LEU A 238 7.82 6.22 13.94
C LEU A 238 8.77 6.72 12.85
N TYR A 239 9.66 7.66 13.20
CA TYR A 239 10.85 7.93 12.41
C TYR A 239 11.79 6.72 12.59
N ALA A 240 11.43 5.61 11.94
CA ALA A 240 12.02 4.30 12.16
C ALA A 240 13.21 4.04 11.23
N THR A 241 13.51 4.93 10.30
CA THR A 241 14.54 4.71 9.31
C THR A 241 15.13 6.02 8.81
N GLU A 242 16.46 6.04 8.67
CA GLU A 242 17.21 7.12 8.02
C GLU A 242 17.23 6.96 6.49
N GLU A 243 16.66 5.87 5.98
CA GLU A 243 16.71 5.53 4.57
C GLU A 243 15.64 6.25 3.76
N SER A 244 15.97 6.51 2.50
CA SER A 244 15.05 7.16 1.57
C SER A 244 13.94 6.22 1.11
N LEU A 245 12.69 6.63 1.31
CA LEU A 245 11.49 5.90 0.96
C LEU A 245 10.62 6.69 -0.02
N ASP A 246 10.06 5.98 -0.98
CA ASP A 246 8.84 6.39 -1.68
C ASP A 246 7.61 5.90 -0.91
N ILE A 247 6.47 6.53 -1.17
CA ILE A 247 5.14 5.96 -0.93
C ILE A 247 4.44 5.83 -2.26
N LEU A 248 4.07 4.61 -2.61
CA LEU A 248 3.25 4.34 -3.78
C LEU A 248 1.80 4.47 -3.37
N VAL A 249 1.07 5.33 -4.07
CA VAL A 249 -0.35 5.60 -3.85
C VAL A 249 -1.11 5.23 -5.10
N TRP A 250 -2.16 4.43 -4.97
CA TRP A 250 -3.08 4.18 -6.07
C TRP A 250 -4.51 4.15 -5.61
N VAL A 251 -5.40 4.59 -6.49
CA VAL A 251 -6.81 4.73 -6.22
C VAL A 251 -7.59 3.90 -7.21
N THR A 252 -8.39 2.99 -6.67
CA THR A 252 -9.36 2.22 -7.44
C THR A 252 -10.77 2.71 -7.15
N GLU A 253 -11.59 2.82 -8.19
CA GLU A 253 -12.96 3.29 -8.11
C GLU A 253 -13.89 2.28 -8.77
N LYS A 254 -15.05 2.04 -8.13
CA LYS A 254 -16.17 1.32 -8.72
C LYS A 254 -17.40 2.21 -8.79
N ARG A 255 -17.97 2.30 -9.99
CA ARG A 255 -19.30 2.88 -10.24
C ARG A 255 -20.15 1.88 -11.02
N GLY A 256 -21.25 1.44 -10.43
CA GLY A 256 -22.05 0.33 -10.96
C GLY A 256 -21.18 -0.91 -11.21
N ASN A 257 -21.14 -1.38 -12.46
CA ASN A 257 -20.36 -2.56 -12.86
C ASN A 257 -18.99 -2.23 -13.47
N PHE A 258 -18.59 -0.96 -13.47
CA PHE A 258 -17.31 -0.51 -14.01
C PHE A 258 -16.28 -0.31 -12.90
N GLN A 259 -15.05 -0.71 -13.17
CA GLN A 259 -13.90 -0.54 -12.28
C GLN A 259 -12.71 0.06 -13.03
N ARG A 260 -12.03 1.01 -12.39
CA ARG A 260 -10.81 1.61 -12.93
C ARG A 260 -9.85 2.03 -11.83
N VAL A 261 -8.61 2.23 -12.21
CA VAL A 261 -7.66 3.06 -11.46
C VAL A 261 -7.86 4.51 -11.91
N THR A 262 -8.06 5.42 -10.97
CA THR A 262 -8.17 6.86 -11.27
C THR A 262 -6.82 7.54 -11.16
N ASP A 263 -6.00 7.09 -10.21
CA ASP A 263 -4.70 7.69 -9.89
C ASP A 263 -3.72 6.60 -9.50
N ALA A 264 -2.46 6.76 -9.89
CA ALA A 264 -1.32 5.97 -9.43
C ALA A 264 -0.07 6.86 -9.46
N MET A 265 0.62 6.99 -8.33
CA MET A 265 1.79 7.85 -8.19
C MET A 265 2.77 7.32 -7.15
N ALA A 266 4.03 7.76 -7.25
CA ALA A 266 5.06 7.56 -6.24
C ALA A 266 5.46 8.93 -5.70
N LEU A 267 5.50 9.09 -4.38
CA LEU A 267 5.80 10.34 -3.69
C LEU A 267 6.93 10.13 -2.69
N ASP A 268 7.67 11.19 -2.36
CA ASP A 268 8.75 11.14 -1.37
C ASP A 268 8.18 10.99 0.05
N LEU A 269 8.24 9.77 0.57
CA LEU A 269 7.73 9.47 1.91
C LEU A 269 8.64 10.07 2.98
N SER A 270 9.96 10.03 2.78
CA SER A 270 10.94 10.56 3.74
C SER A 270 10.67 12.03 4.04
N ARG A 271 10.41 12.85 3.01
CA ARG A 271 10.05 14.26 3.21
C ARG A 271 8.77 14.47 4.01
N ILE A 272 7.73 13.67 3.75
CA ILE A 272 6.48 13.76 4.51
C ILE A 272 6.71 13.36 5.96
N MET A 273 7.49 12.30 6.21
CA MET A 273 7.82 11.85 7.57
C MET A 273 8.64 12.88 8.34
N GLU A 274 9.64 13.50 7.71
CA GLU A 274 10.44 14.58 8.30
C GLU A 274 9.57 15.78 8.68
N PHE A 275 8.68 16.20 7.78
CA PHE A 275 7.75 17.29 8.04
C PHE A 275 6.85 16.98 9.24
N ILE A 276 6.23 15.79 9.25
CA ILE A 276 5.36 15.36 10.35
C ILE A 276 6.14 15.29 11.67
N ALA A 277 7.38 14.79 11.64
CA ALA A 277 8.23 14.73 12.82
C ALA A 277 8.51 16.13 13.39
N GLU A 278 8.85 17.10 12.52
CA GLU A 278 9.08 18.49 12.94
C GLU A 278 7.81 19.12 13.53
N VAL A 279 6.65 18.93 12.89
CA VAL A 279 5.38 19.45 13.40
C VAL A 279 5.01 18.80 14.74
N LYS A 280 5.05 17.46 14.83
CA LYS A 280 4.71 16.74 16.07
C LYS A 280 5.65 17.08 17.23
N ASN A 281 6.90 17.45 16.94
CA ASN A 281 7.84 17.93 17.96
C ASN A 281 7.45 19.30 18.53
N LYS A 282 6.87 20.19 17.71
CA LYS A 282 6.41 21.53 18.16
C LYS A 282 4.99 21.51 18.74
N THR A 283 4.15 20.56 18.37
CA THR A 283 2.73 20.51 18.79
C THR A 283 2.15 19.11 18.89
N ARG A 284 1.48 18.83 20.03
CA ARG A 284 0.74 17.59 20.26
C ARG A 284 -0.66 17.59 19.60
N GLY A 285 -1.14 18.74 19.14
CA GLY A 285 -2.47 18.88 18.52
C GLY A 285 -2.55 18.41 17.07
N TRP A 286 -1.41 18.10 16.46
CA TRP A 286 -1.29 17.83 15.03
C TRP A 286 -2.26 16.76 14.48
N PRO A 287 -2.39 15.55 15.10
CA PRO A 287 -3.32 14.55 14.56
C PRO A 287 -4.77 15.04 14.47
N LYS A 288 -5.25 15.75 15.51
CA LYS A 288 -6.60 16.32 15.54
C LYS A 288 -6.79 17.42 14.49
N PHE A 289 -5.76 18.23 14.30
CA PHE A 289 -5.76 19.29 13.29
C PHE A 289 -5.87 18.71 11.87
N VAL A 290 -5.09 17.67 11.58
CA VAL A 290 -5.17 16.97 10.28
C VAL A 290 -6.50 16.27 10.08
N GLU A 291 -7.09 15.68 11.12
CA GLU A 291 -8.45 15.13 11.05
C GLU A 291 -9.50 16.20 10.74
N CYS A 292 -9.37 17.39 11.32
CA CYS A 292 -10.23 18.53 11.02
C CYS A 292 -10.10 18.95 9.55
N LEU A 293 -8.88 19.13 9.05
CA LEU A 293 -8.64 19.46 7.65
C LEU A 293 -9.17 18.38 6.71
N ALA A 294 -9.00 17.11 7.04
CA ALA A 294 -9.54 15.99 6.25
C ALA A 294 -11.08 15.97 6.17
N LEU A 295 -11.77 16.70 7.05
CA LEU A 295 -13.23 16.83 7.06
C LEU A 295 -13.70 18.15 6.43
N GLU A 296 -13.09 19.27 6.80
CA GLU A 296 -13.58 20.62 6.45
C GLU A 296 -12.75 21.32 5.37
N GLY A 297 -11.50 20.92 5.16
CA GLY A 297 -10.58 21.55 4.20
C GLY A 297 -9.62 20.57 3.53
N PRO A 298 -10.10 19.48 2.88
CA PRO A 298 -9.22 18.44 2.33
C PRO A 298 -8.33 18.95 1.19
N GLU A 299 -8.77 20.00 0.48
CA GLU A 299 -7.95 20.70 -0.51
C GLU A 299 -6.75 21.42 0.11
N ILE A 300 -6.92 21.98 1.32
CA ILE A 300 -5.82 22.62 2.06
C ILE A 300 -4.79 21.56 2.46
N LEU A 301 -5.25 20.37 2.87
CA LEU A 301 -4.36 19.26 3.20
C LEU A 301 -3.58 18.77 1.97
N ALA A 302 -4.22 18.77 0.79
CA ALA A 302 -3.55 18.45 -0.48
C ALA A 302 -2.49 19.49 -0.85
N GLN A 303 -2.83 20.78 -0.76
CA GLN A 303 -1.88 21.89 -1.01
C GLN A 303 -0.71 21.88 -0.03
N LEU A 304 -0.98 21.60 1.25
CA LEU A 304 0.07 21.42 2.25
C LEU A 304 1.00 20.26 1.88
N THR A 305 0.43 19.13 1.44
CA THR A 305 1.25 17.99 1.01
C THR A 305 2.07 18.31 -0.25
N GLU A 306 1.49 19.07 -1.18
CA GLU A 306 2.19 19.54 -2.39
C GLU A 306 3.39 20.43 -2.02
N VAL A 307 3.20 21.41 -1.14
CA VAL A 307 4.28 22.29 -0.66
C VAL A 307 5.37 21.50 0.06
N VAL A 308 5.00 20.53 0.91
CA VAL A 308 5.98 19.68 1.62
C VAL A 308 6.83 18.86 0.65
N LEU A 309 6.21 18.31 -0.39
CA LEU A 309 6.86 17.43 -1.36
C LEU A 309 7.68 18.18 -2.41
N PHE A 310 7.12 19.26 -2.97
CA PHE A 310 7.62 19.91 -4.17
C PHE A 310 8.00 21.39 -3.95
N GLY A 311 7.74 21.93 -2.77
CA GLY A 311 7.82 23.37 -2.50
C GLY A 311 6.63 24.10 -3.13
N GLY A 312 6.66 25.42 -3.14
CA GLY A 312 5.62 26.22 -3.79
C GLY A 312 5.32 27.49 -3.03
N ASP A 313 4.06 27.92 -3.09
CA ASP A 313 3.59 29.13 -2.41
C ASP A 313 3.13 28.78 -0.99
N GLU A 314 4.06 28.81 -0.03
CA GLU A 314 3.77 28.54 1.38
C GLU A 314 2.76 29.55 1.94
N TYR A 315 2.79 30.79 1.45
CA TYR A 315 1.89 31.86 1.88
C TYR A 315 0.44 31.55 1.52
N THR A 316 0.17 31.00 0.32
CA THR A 316 -1.17 30.58 -0.07
C THR A 316 -1.72 29.49 0.86
N VAL A 317 -0.89 28.51 1.25
CA VAL A 317 -1.29 27.45 2.18
C VAL A 317 -1.57 28.02 3.58
N VAL A 318 -0.67 28.85 4.12
CA VAL A 318 -0.87 29.50 5.44
C VAL A 318 -2.11 30.36 5.44
N ARG A 319 -2.35 31.13 4.37
CA ARG A 319 -3.56 31.93 4.22
C ARG A 319 -4.80 31.05 4.21
N ALA A 320 -4.81 29.96 3.44
CA ALA A 320 -5.93 29.03 3.41
C ALA A 320 -6.21 28.44 4.79
N LEU A 321 -5.16 27.99 5.50
CA LEU A 321 -5.24 27.50 6.88
C LEU A 321 -5.85 28.54 7.82
N SER A 322 -5.41 29.80 7.77
CA SER A 322 -5.91 30.89 8.62
C SER A 322 -7.39 31.23 8.38
N THR A 323 -7.93 30.85 7.22
CA THR A 323 -9.33 31.09 6.84
C THR A 323 -10.23 29.85 6.95
N SER A 324 -9.68 28.71 7.39
CA SER A 324 -10.33 27.38 7.33
C SER A 324 -11.42 27.11 8.39
N GLY A 325 -12.20 28.12 8.77
CA GLY A 325 -13.38 27.95 9.64
C GLY A 325 -13.03 27.36 11.02
N LYS A 326 -13.68 26.25 11.40
CA LYS A 326 -13.53 25.67 12.75
C LYS A 326 -12.14 25.08 12.99
N CYS A 327 -11.43 24.68 11.94
CA CYS A 327 -10.05 24.19 12.11
C CYS A 327 -9.08 25.31 12.52
N ALA A 328 -9.38 26.57 12.17
CA ALA A 328 -8.57 27.73 12.52
C ALA A 328 -8.75 28.23 13.96
N GLU A 329 -9.68 27.65 14.74
CA GLU A 329 -9.87 28.02 16.16
C GLU A 329 -8.61 27.72 16.99
N ASP A 330 -7.75 26.78 16.55
CA ASP A 330 -6.41 26.56 17.10
C ASP A 330 -5.35 27.34 16.30
N TRP A 331 -5.41 28.67 16.39
CA TRP A 331 -4.46 29.61 15.76
C TRP A 331 -3.00 29.24 16.01
N ARG A 332 -2.71 28.61 17.15
CA ARG A 332 -1.38 28.15 17.50
C ARG A 332 -0.86 27.07 16.54
N GLN A 333 -1.70 26.18 16.00
CA GLN A 333 -1.26 25.22 14.98
C GLN A 333 -0.89 25.94 13.69
N VAL A 334 -1.70 26.95 13.30
CA VAL A 334 -1.46 27.73 12.08
C VAL A 334 -0.13 28.48 12.17
N ASP A 335 0.15 29.11 13.32
CA ASP A 335 1.42 29.81 13.54
C ASP A 335 2.62 28.86 13.50
N ILE A 336 2.52 27.69 14.14
CA ILE A 336 3.57 26.65 14.12
C ILE A 336 3.82 26.16 12.69
N LEU A 337 2.75 25.90 11.93
CA LEU A 337 2.86 25.47 10.55
C LEU A 337 3.47 26.55 9.67
N ALA A 338 3.09 27.82 9.86
CA ALA A 338 3.70 28.93 9.14
C ALA A 338 5.21 29.01 9.42
N GLU A 339 5.62 28.93 10.69
CA GLU A 339 7.04 28.93 11.07
C GLU A 339 7.81 27.78 10.41
N ILE A 340 7.26 26.56 10.45
CA ILE A 340 7.87 25.40 9.82
C ILE A 340 7.94 25.60 8.31
N LEU A 341 6.82 25.92 7.64
CA LEU A 341 6.78 26.06 6.19
C LEU A 341 7.72 27.14 5.67
N PHE A 342 7.81 28.31 6.31
CA PHE A 342 8.73 29.38 5.88
C PHE A 342 10.21 29.03 6.11
N THR A 343 10.50 28.05 6.96
CA THR A 343 11.86 27.52 7.18
C THR A 343 12.10 26.20 6.44
N TRP A 344 11.04 25.58 5.91
CA TRP A 344 11.01 24.37 5.10
C TRP A 344 11.57 24.66 3.71
N LYS A 345 12.88 24.88 3.64
CA LYS A 345 13.56 24.92 2.35
C LYS A 345 13.54 23.52 1.76
N LEU A 346 13.28 23.44 0.45
CA LEU A 346 13.65 22.29 -0.37
C LEU A 346 15.16 22.06 -0.23
N LYS A 347 15.58 21.37 0.83
CA LYS A 347 16.93 20.86 1.01
C LYS A 347 17.17 19.73 0.03
#